data_AF-A0A4J1Y4N2-F1
#
_entry.id   AF-A0A4J1Y4N2-F1
#
_cell.length_a   1.000
_cell.length_b   1.000
_cell.length_c   1.000
_cell.angle_alpha   90.00
_cell.angle_beta   90.00
_cell.angle_gamma   90.00
#
_symmetry.space_group_name_H-M   'P 1'
#
loop_
_entity.id
_entity.type
_entity.pdbx_description
1 polymer ?
#
loop_
_entity_poly.entity_id
_entity_poly.type
_entity_poly.pdbx_seq_one_letter_code
_entity_poly.pdbx_strand_id
1 'polypeptide(L)'
;MKKNHLVGDALILTVSDQIEELDYLLESLPNICFHIAAPVQFSEKIRSLETNYHVRLRTITNEEELNFLVDTCDFLLDINHFQEVDAIVSKFVQAGKPVFAFDNTVHGNQGQEVFLSSTPDKLVSRVRDYLNEVRLGTNHQEKIIQDGTWNVFKIDDKAHFIVGANVVCRNFENFHVSSGKLILHDGVFINNSCSFNCMERIEIGAGTMMGEGVRFYDHDHIYTAEKIEKWQWTTAPIRVGRDCWIGSNVTILKGVTIGDNTIIGAGCLIRNDIPSNSVVYNNGNLFVKRRD
;
A
#
# COMPACT_ATOMS: atom_id res chain seq x y z
N MET A 1 1.08 15.75 -20.66
CA MET A 1 2.03 14.66 -20.30
C MET A 1 1.27 13.62 -19.52
N LYS A 2 1.26 12.35 -19.95
CA LYS A 2 0.64 11.26 -19.17
C LYS A 2 1.40 11.16 -17.85
N LYS A 3 0.76 11.46 -16.71
CA LYS A 3 1.31 11.10 -15.40
C LYS A 3 1.40 9.57 -15.40
N ASN A 4 2.61 9.04 -15.35
CA ASN A 4 2.87 7.61 -15.20
C ASN A 4 2.29 7.20 -13.85
N HIS A 5 1.20 6.44 -13.87
CA HIS A 5 0.56 5.96 -12.64
C HIS A 5 1.40 4.81 -12.11
N LEU A 6 1.66 4.83 -10.80
CA LEU A 6 2.37 3.74 -10.15
C LEU A 6 1.55 2.45 -10.21
N VAL A 7 2.27 1.35 -10.39
CA VAL A 7 1.77 0.07 -10.91
C VAL A 7 2.24 -1.10 -10.05
N GLY A 8 3.22 -0.86 -9.17
CA GLY A 8 3.72 -1.80 -8.17
C GLY A 8 4.79 -1.13 -7.29
N ASP A 9 5.13 -1.80 -6.19
CA ASP A 9 6.15 -1.42 -5.22
C ASP A 9 7.23 -2.51 -5.16
N ALA A 10 8.50 -2.14 -5.38
CA ALA A 10 9.65 -3.04 -5.29
C ALA A 10 10.49 -2.70 -4.06
N LEU A 11 10.99 -3.71 -3.34
CA LEU A 11 12.00 -3.51 -2.30
C LEU A 11 13.40 -3.85 -2.85
N ILE A 12 14.38 -3.02 -2.52
CA ILE A 12 15.81 -3.33 -2.62
C ILE A 12 16.41 -3.10 -1.23
N LEU A 13 16.98 -4.13 -0.62
CA LEU A 13 17.72 -4.01 0.64
C LEU A 13 19.21 -4.05 0.35
N THR A 14 19.95 -3.02 0.76
CA THR A 14 21.38 -2.87 0.45
C THR A 14 22.18 -2.36 1.65
N VAL A 15 23.48 -2.64 1.63
CA VAL A 15 24.49 -2.03 2.53
C VAL A 15 25.50 -1.17 1.77
N SER A 16 25.32 -1.02 0.45
CA SER A 16 26.23 -0.29 -0.45
C SER A 16 25.48 0.46 -1.55
N ASP A 17 26.19 1.26 -2.34
CA ASP A 17 25.65 1.87 -3.57
C ASP A 17 25.95 1.08 -4.85
N GLN A 18 26.47 -0.15 -4.71
CA GLN A 18 26.65 -1.10 -5.80
C GLN A 18 25.42 -2.00 -5.91
N ILE A 19 24.47 -1.54 -6.72
CA ILE A 19 23.21 -2.22 -7.00
C ILE A 19 23.18 -2.54 -8.49
N GLU A 20 23.08 -3.84 -8.83
CA GLU A 20 23.24 -4.34 -10.19
C GLU A 20 22.10 -3.88 -11.10
N GLU A 21 22.45 -3.36 -12.28
CA GLU A 21 21.52 -2.88 -13.33
C GLU A 21 20.45 -1.89 -12.84
N LEU A 22 20.69 -1.19 -11.71
CA LEU A 22 19.68 -0.31 -11.10
C LEU A 22 19.19 0.79 -12.03
N ASP A 23 20.10 1.50 -12.70
CA ASP A 23 19.75 2.61 -13.60
C ASP A 23 18.87 2.11 -14.75
N TYR A 24 19.21 0.95 -15.34
CA TYR A 24 18.41 0.32 -16.39
C TYR A 24 17.02 -0.08 -15.90
N LEU A 25 16.90 -0.66 -14.70
CA LEU A 25 15.62 -1.04 -14.12
C LEU A 25 14.74 0.17 -13.82
N LEU A 26 15.30 1.25 -13.29
CA LEU A 26 14.57 2.50 -13.02
C LEU A 26 14.03 3.15 -14.31
N GLU A 27 14.82 3.13 -15.39
CA GLU A 27 14.40 3.64 -16.70
C GLU A 27 13.35 2.74 -17.37
N SER A 28 13.51 1.42 -17.23
CA SER A 28 12.66 0.42 -17.88
C SER A 28 11.34 0.17 -17.15
N LEU A 29 11.27 0.48 -15.85
CA LEU A 29 10.08 0.31 -15.00
C LEU A 29 9.65 1.65 -14.39
N PRO A 30 9.36 2.69 -15.20
CA PRO A 30 9.09 4.05 -14.72
C PRO A 30 7.73 4.18 -14.01
N ASN A 31 6.97 3.10 -13.90
CA ASN A 31 5.69 3.03 -13.20
C ASN A 31 5.81 2.23 -11.89
N ILE A 32 7.00 1.85 -11.43
CA ILE A 32 7.18 1.13 -10.17
C ILE A 32 7.78 2.08 -9.14
N CYS A 33 7.31 1.98 -7.88
CA CYS A 33 7.94 2.68 -6.76
C CYS A 33 9.03 1.77 -6.17
N PHE A 34 10.29 2.21 -6.23
CA PHE A 34 11.43 1.47 -5.70
C PHE A 34 11.74 1.98 -4.29
N HIS A 35 11.48 1.14 -3.29
CA HIS A 35 11.89 1.39 -1.91
C HIS A 35 13.31 0.85 -1.76
N ILE A 36 14.31 1.73 -1.72
CA ILE A 36 15.69 1.34 -1.47
C ILE A 36 15.96 1.55 0.01
N ALA A 37 16.21 0.45 0.70
CA ALA A 37 16.36 0.45 2.14
C ALA A 37 17.77 -0.01 2.55
N ALA A 38 18.29 0.55 3.64
CA ALA A 38 19.62 0.22 4.13
C ALA A 38 19.74 0.48 5.65
N PRO A 39 20.57 -0.29 6.38
CA PRO A 39 20.90 0.02 7.77
C PRO A 39 21.93 1.16 7.91
N VAL A 40 22.35 1.73 6.79
CA VAL A 40 23.39 2.76 6.70
C VAL A 40 22.87 4.02 5.98
N GLN A 41 23.67 5.09 6.02
CA GLN A 41 23.36 6.31 5.28
C GLN A 41 23.61 6.13 3.78
N PHE A 42 22.72 6.67 2.95
CA PHE A 42 22.85 6.62 1.50
C PHE A 42 23.88 7.63 0.97
N SER A 43 24.65 7.21 -0.04
CA SER A 43 25.55 8.09 -0.80
C SER A 43 24.77 9.13 -1.61
N GLU A 44 25.41 10.23 -1.99
CA GLU A 44 24.78 11.28 -2.82
C GLU A 44 24.26 10.72 -4.15
N LYS A 45 24.97 9.74 -4.72
CA LYS A 45 24.54 9.01 -5.92
C LYS A 45 23.14 8.42 -5.74
N ILE A 46 22.91 7.65 -4.67
CA ILE A 46 21.61 7.02 -4.41
C ILE A 46 20.55 8.06 -4.06
N ARG A 47 20.91 9.11 -3.29
CA ARG A 47 20.00 10.23 -2.96
C ARG A 47 19.50 10.99 -4.19
N SER A 48 20.34 11.12 -5.22
CA SER A 48 19.95 11.81 -6.44
C SER A 48 18.81 11.10 -7.20
N LEU A 49 18.61 9.79 -6.98
CA LEU A 49 17.59 8.99 -7.65
C LEU A 49 16.16 9.40 -7.26
N GLU A 50 15.92 9.87 -6.02
CA GLU A 50 14.58 10.34 -5.57
C GLU A 50 14.08 11.56 -6.36
N THR A 51 14.98 12.29 -7.02
CA THR A 51 14.63 13.48 -7.80
C THR A 51 14.13 13.12 -9.20
N ASN A 52 14.66 12.03 -9.78
CA ASN A 52 14.48 11.70 -11.20
C ASN A 52 13.58 10.47 -11.41
N TYR A 53 13.46 9.62 -10.41
CA TYR A 53 12.70 8.37 -10.48
C TYR A 53 11.75 8.24 -9.29
N HIS A 54 10.83 7.28 -9.36
CA HIS A 54 9.94 6.95 -8.24
C HIS A 54 10.66 6.10 -7.19
N VAL A 55 11.73 6.65 -6.63
CA VAL A 55 12.53 6.04 -5.56
C VAL A 55 12.13 6.62 -4.21
N ARG A 56 12.09 5.78 -3.19
CA ARG A 56 11.94 6.16 -1.78
C ARG A 56 13.08 5.56 -0.99
N LEU A 57 13.93 6.40 -0.42
CA LEU A 57 15.03 5.95 0.41
C LEU A 57 14.60 5.78 1.86
N ARG A 58 14.99 4.66 2.48
CA ARG A 58 14.67 4.39 3.89
C ARG A 58 15.86 3.84 4.65
N THR A 59 16.25 4.53 5.70
CA THR A 59 17.19 3.95 6.68
C THR A 59 16.39 3.05 7.62
N ILE A 60 16.77 1.78 7.69
CA ILE A 60 16.15 0.79 8.58
C ILE A 60 17.01 0.66 9.84
N THR A 61 16.39 0.73 11.00
CA THR A 61 17.06 0.64 12.31
C THR A 61 16.55 -0.51 13.17
N ASN A 62 15.41 -1.10 12.80
CA ASN A 62 14.76 -2.17 13.55
C ASN A 62 13.97 -3.12 12.63
N GLU A 63 13.55 -4.25 13.19
CA GLU A 63 12.83 -5.29 12.45
C GLU A 63 11.39 -4.89 12.06
N GLU A 64 10.73 -4.02 12.83
CA GLU A 64 9.37 -3.56 12.52
C GLU A 64 9.33 -2.73 11.23
N GLU A 65 10.31 -1.85 11.03
CA GLU A 65 10.49 -1.08 9.80
C GLU A 65 10.75 -1.99 8.59
N LEU A 66 11.53 -3.06 8.77
CA LEU A 66 11.78 -4.03 7.72
C LEU A 66 10.52 -4.83 7.38
N ASN A 67 9.78 -5.29 8.39
CA ASN A 67 8.52 -6.02 8.19
C ASN A 67 7.47 -5.15 7.50
N PHE A 68 7.37 -3.86 7.85
CA PHE A 68 6.50 -2.91 7.16
C PHE A 68 6.81 -2.83 5.65
N LEU A 69 8.10 -2.88 5.27
CA LEU A 69 8.50 -2.87 3.87
C LEU A 69 8.21 -4.19 3.16
N VAL A 70 8.43 -5.33 3.84
CA VAL A 70 8.01 -6.65 3.35
C VAL A 70 6.52 -6.66 3.08
N ASP A 71 5.70 -6.11 3.98
CA ASP A 71 4.23 -6.05 3.85
C ASP A 71 3.79 -5.12 2.72
N THR A 72 4.46 -3.97 2.57
CA THR A 72 4.10 -2.92 1.60
C THR A 72 4.46 -3.27 0.15
N CYS A 73 5.63 -3.88 -0.07
CA CYS A 73 6.15 -4.14 -1.41
C CYS A 73 5.52 -5.40 -2.05
N ASP A 74 5.37 -5.38 -3.37
CA ASP A 74 4.78 -6.48 -4.14
C ASP A 74 5.80 -7.59 -4.47
N PHE A 75 7.09 -7.25 -4.53
CA PHE A 75 8.20 -8.16 -4.79
C PHE A 75 9.54 -7.60 -4.30
N LEU A 76 10.53 -8.48 -4.17
CA LEU A 76 11.91 -8.16 -3.80
C LEU A 76 12.83 -8.23 -5.04
N LEU A 77 13.76 -7.28 -5.15
CA LEU A 77 14.88 -7.32 -6.08
C LEU A 77 16.17 -7.65 -5.32
N ASP A 78 16.62 -8.89 -5.40
CA ASP A 78 17.87 -9.39 -4.80
C ASP A 78 19.06 -9.11 -5.76
N ILE A 79 19.38 -7.82 -5.88
CA ILE A 79 20.35 -7.26 -6.86
C ILE A 79 21.51 -6.50 -6.19
N ASN A 80 21.72 -6.71 -4.91
CA ASN A 80 22.86 -6.15 -4.18
C ASN A 80 24.06 -7.10 -4.28
N HIS A 81 25.28 -6.57 -4.50
CA HIS A 81 26.51 -7.37 -4.67
C HIS A 81 27.10 -7.94 -3.37
N PHE A 82 26.56 -7.57 -2.21
CA PHE A 82 27.03 -8.01 -0.90
C PHE A 82 26.05 -8.99 -0.26
N GLN A 83 26.54 -9.68 0.77
CA GLN A 83 25.78 -10.69 1.52
C GLN A 83 24.34 -10.24 1.80
N GLU A 84 23.43 -11.22 1.70
CA GLU A 84 22.04 -11.04 2.10
C GLU A 84 21.94 -10.38 3.48
N VAL A 85 21.11 -9.35 3.56
CA VAL A 85 20.89 -8.57 4.77
C VAL A 85 19.58 -9.05 5.41
N ASP A 86 19.62 -9.32 6.72
CA ASP A 86 18.45 -9.60 7.57
C ASP A 86 17.50 -10.72 7.09
N ALA A 87 18.02 -11.72 6.37
CA ALA A 87 17.25 -12.84 5.81
C ALA A 87 16.04 -12.37 4.98
N ILE A 88 16.18 -11.24 4.28
CA ILE A 88 15.10 -10.58 3.55
C ILE A 88 14.50 -11.47 2.45
N VAL A 89 15.31 -12.31 1.81
CA VAL A 89 14.83 -13.24 0.77
C VAL A 89 13.86 -14.23 1.41
N SER A 90 14.27 -14.85 2.52
CA SER A 90 13.42 -15.76 3.29
C SER A 90 12.12 -15.11 3.74
N LYS A 91 12.14 -13.83 4.16
CA LYS A 91 10.92 -13.09 4.55
C LYS A 91 9.94 -12.92 3.38
N PHE A 92 10.41 -12.56 2.19
CA PHE A 92 9.56 -12.45 1.00
C PHE A 92 9.01 -13.80 0.53
N VAL A 93 9.84 -14.84 0.53
CA VAL A 93 9.43 -16.20 0.17
C VAL A 93 8.36 -16.72 1.14
N GLN A 94 8.52 -16.51 2.45
CA GLN A 94 7.51 -16.87 3.45
C GLN A 94 6.20 -16.09 3.29
N ALA A 95 6.27 -14.82 2.87
CA ALA A 95 5.10 -14.01 2.54
C ALA A 95 4.43 -14.40 1.21
N GLY A 96 4.99 -15.38 0.48
CA GLY A 96 4.48 -15.80 -0.84
C GLY A 96 4.67 -14.77 -1.94
N LYS A 97 5.61 -13.83 -1.76
CA LYS A 97 5.92 -12.76 -2.71
C LYS A 97 7.17 -13.15 -3.53
N PRO A 98 7.21 -12.84 -4.84
CA PRO A 98 8.33 -13.26 -5.67
C PRO A 98 9.60 -12.46 -5.32
N VAL A 99 10.72 -13.14 -5.51
CA VAL A 99 12.06 -12.57 -5.39
C VAL A 99 12.74 -12.74 -6.73
N PHE A 100 13.15 -11.63 -7.35
CA PHE A 100 13.90 -11.64 -8.60
C PHE A 100 15.35 -11.27 -8.34
N ALA A 101 16.29 -12.04 -8.88
CA ALA A 101 17.72 -11.87 -8.67
C ALA A 101 18.49 -11.93 -10.00
N PHE A 102 19.70 -11.37 -10.03
CA PHE A 102 20.65 -11.65 -11.10
C PHE A 102 21.59 -12.79 -10.73
N ASP A 103 22.11 -13.49 -11.74
CA ASP A 103 23.04 -14.62 -11.59
C ASP A 103 24.36 -14.24 -10.89
N ASN A 104 24.78 -12.98 -10.99
CA ASN A 104 25.96 -12.44 -10.32
C ASN A 104 25.68 -11.83 -8.94
N THR A 105 24.42 -11.65 -8.54
CA THR A 105 24.04 -11.09 -7.23
C THR A 105 23.31 -12.09 -6.33
N VAL A 106 22.79 -13.19 -6.87
CA VAL A 106 21.99 -14.14 -6.09
C VAL A 106 22.82 -14.80 -4.99
N HIS A 107 22.30 -14.76 -3.77
CA HIS A 107 22.89 -15.42 -2.61
C HIS A 107 22.12 -16.70 -2.27
N GLY A 108 22.75 -17.86 -2.49
CA GLY A 108 22.15 -19.16 -2.21
C GLY A 108 21.02 -19.55 -3.18
N ASN A 109 20.13 -20.43 -2.74
CA ASN A 109 18.94 -20.85 -3.50
C ASN A 109 17.76 -21.04 -2.54
N GLN A 110 17.03 -19.95 -2.32
CA GLN A 110 15.93 -19.85 -1.37
C GLN A 110 14.56 -19.73 -2.06
N GLY A 111 14.52 -19.89 -3.40
CA GLY A 111 13.31 -19.73 -4.20
C GLY A 111 13.29 -18.45 -5.06
N GLN A 112 14.45 -17.79 -5.24
CA GLN A 112 14.57 -16.67 -6.17
C GLN A 112 14.40 -17.11 -7.63
N GLU A 113 13.71 -16.30 -8.43
CA GLU A 113 13.77 -16.38 -9.88
C GLU A 113 15.04 -15.65 -10.36
N VAL A 114 15.97 -16.40 -10.96
CA VAL A 114 17.30 -15.89 -11.35
C VAL A 114 17.36 -15.56 -12.84
N PHE A 115 17.88 -14.36 -13.15
CA PHE A 115 18.05 -13.84 -14.51
C PHE A 115 19.53 -13.58 -14.79
N LEU A 116 19.93 -13.65 -16.06
CA LEU A 116 21.29 -13.29 -16.45
C LEU A 116 21.44 -11.76 -16.39
N SER A 117 22.45 -11.24 -15.69
CA SER A 117 22.77 -9.81 -15.66
C SER A 117 23.08 -9.24 -17.05
N SER A 118 23.56 -10.09 -17.97
CA SER A 118 23.77 -9.73 -19.38
C SER A 118 22.48 -9.51 -20.18
N THR A 119 21.31 -9.92 -19.68
CA THR A 119 19.99 -9.73 -20.32
C THR A 119 18.94 -9.25 -19.31
N PRO A 120 19.07 -8.01 -18.79
CA PRO A 120 18.18 -7.48 -17.74
C PRO A 120 16.75 -7.24 -18.24
N ASP A 121 16.54 -7.17 -19.55
CA ASP A 121 15.25 -7.08 -20.21
C ASP A 121 14.31 -8.26 -19.87
N LYS A 122 14.87 -9.45 -19.61
CA LYS A 122 14.09 -10.62 -19.20
C LYS A 122 13.49 -10.47 -17.81
N LEU A 123 14.26 -9.92 -16.87
CA LEU A 123 13.77 -9.59 -15.53
C LEU A 123 12.66 -8.54 -15.63
N VAL A 124 12.89 -7.49 -16.42
CA VAL A 124 11.89 -6.45 -16.69
C VAL A 124 10.59 -7.03 -17.27
N SER A 125 10.69 -7.95 -18.25
CA SER A 125 9.52 -8.63 -18.82
C SER A 125 8.79 -9.43 -17.75
N ARG A 126 9.51 -10.24 -16.97
CA ARG A 126 8.91 -11.05 -15.91
C ARG A 126 8.21 -10.19 -14.84
N VAL A 127 8.81 -9.08 -14.42
CA VAL A 127 8.19 -8.14 -13.48
C VAL A 127 6.89 -7.57 -14.05
N ARG A 128 6.88 -7.17 -15.33
CA ARG A 128 5.67 -6.69 -16.00
C ARG A 128 4.60 -7.79 -16.09
N ASP A 129 5.01 -9.01 -16.43
CA ASP A 129 4.11 -10.16 -16.51
C ASP A 129 3.53 -10.49 -15.15
N TYR A 130 4.34 -10.53 -14.08
CA TYR A 130 3.87 -10.73 -12.70
C TYR A 130 2.86 -9.65 -12.29
N LEU A 131 3.18 -8.37 -12.50
CA LEU A 131 2.26 -7.29 -12.14
C LEU A 131 0.98 -7.33 -13.01
N ASN A 132 1.06 -7.80 -14.25
CA ASN A 132 -0.10 -8.02 -15.10
C ASN A 132 -0.88 -9.27 -14.71
N GLU A 133 -0.26 -10.35 -14.25
CA GLU A 133 -0.89 -11.55 -13.71
C GLU A 133 -1.64 -11.23 -12.43
N VAL A 134 -1.06 -10.43 -11.54
CA VAL A 134 -1.73 -9.90 -10.35
C VAL A 134 -2.94 -9.03 -10.72
N ARG A 135 -2.92 -8.38 -11.88
CA ARG A 135 -4.05 -7.56 -12.39
C ARG A 135 -5.11 -8.34 -13.14
N LEU A 136 -4.70 -9.27 -14.00
CA LEU A 136 -5.55 -10.16 -14.80
C LEU A 136 -6.14 -11.28 -13.95
N GLY A 137 -5.44 -11.65 -12.88
CA GLY A 137 -5.94 -12.38 -11.73
C GLY A 137 -6.96 -11.54 -10.96
N THR A 138 -8.04 -11.20 -11.64
CA THR A 138 -9.34 -11.04 -10.98
C THR A 138 -9.66 -12.40 -10.35
N ASN A 139 -9.25 -12.57 -9.09
CA ASN A 139 -9.71 -13.57 -8.12
C ASN A 139 -10.29 -14.86 -8.73
N HIS A 140 -9.45 -15.65 -9.40
CA HIS A 140 -9.72 -17.07 -9.48
C HIS A 140 -9.17 -17.71 -8.19
N GLN A 141 -10.10 -17.91 -7.25
CA GLN A 141 -10.04 -18.82 -6.09
C GLN A 141 -9.68 -18.23 -4.71
N GLU A 142 -10.74 -18.02 -3.92
CA GLU A 142 -10.87 -18.51 -2.54
C GLU A 142 -9.67 -18.32 -1.59
N LYS A 143 -9.44 -17.07 -1.16
CA LYS A 143 -9.01 -16.82 0.22
C LYS A 143 -10.04 -15.91 0.89
N ILE A 144 -11.14 -16.56 1.28
CA ILE A 144 -12.14 -16.18 2.28
C ILE A 144 -12.23 -14.67 2.54
N ILE A 145 -12.90 -13.95 1.64
CA ILE A 145 -13.84 -12.96 2.13
C ILE A 145 -15.04 -13.80 2.56
N GLN A 146 -15.32 -13.88 3.86
CA GLN A 146 -16.67 -14.28 4.25
C GLN A 146 -17.55 -13.09 3.89
N ASP A 147 -18.17 -13.15 2.71
CA ASP A 147 -18.90 -12.04 2.13
C ASP A 147 -20.35 -12.05 2.60
N GLY A 148 -20.76 -10.95 3.21
CA GLY A 148 -22.18 -10.64 3.35
C GLY A 148 -22.81 -10.35 1.99
N THR A 149 -24.13 -10.21 2.00
CA THR A 149 -24.92 -10.04 0.78
C THR A 149 -24.90 -8.57 0.31
N TRP A 150 -25.06 -8.36 -1.01
CA TRP A 150 -25.18 -7.03 -1.66
C TRP A 150 -23.96 -6.12 -1.58
N ASN A 151 -22.76 -6.68 -1.55
CA ASN A 151 -21.53 -5.92 -1.68
C ASN A 151 -21.30 -5.46 -3.13
N VAL A 152 -20.83 -4.24 -3.31
CA VAL A 152 -20.54 -3.63 -4.60
C VAL A 152 -19.03 -3.53 -4.78
N PHE A 153 -18.51 -4.13 -5.84
CA PHE A 153 -17.11 -4.05 -6.23
C PHE A 153 -17.02 -3.34 -7.58
N LYS A 154 -16.57 -2.09 -7.56
CA LYS A 154 -16.24 -1.30 -8.73
C LYS A 154 -14.73 -1.07 -8.74
N ILE A 155 -14.03 -2.00 -9.36
CA ILE A 155 -12.57 -2.03 -9.45
C ILE A 155 -12.21 -1.81 -10.93
N ASP A 156 -11.61 -0.67 -11.27
CA ASP A 156 -11.24 -0.40 -12.66
C ASP A 156 -10.00 -1.25 -13.04
N ASP A 157 -9.79 -1.51 -14.34
CA ASP A 157 -8.70 -2.40 -14.85
C ASP A 157 -7.26 -2.01 -14.43
N LYS A 158 -7.07 -0.79 -13.91
CA LYS A 158 -5.78 -0.27 -13.44
C LYS A 158 -5.65 -0.23 -11.93
N ALA A 159 -6.73 -0.56 -11.20
CA ALA A 159 -6.73 -0.64 -9.76
C ALA A 159 -5.98 -1.88 -9.26
N HIS A 160 -5.57 -1.80 -8.01
CA HIS A 160 -5.09 -2.95 -7.24
C HIS A 160 -6.00 -3.12 -6.03
N PHE A 161 -6.59 -4.30 -5.87
CA PHE A 161 -7.36 -4.66 -4.68
C PHE A 161 -6.74 -5.91 -4.06
N ILE A 162 -6.01 -5.72 -2.97
CA ILE A 162 -5.24 -6.76 -2.28
C ILE A 162 -5.95 -7.09 -0.97
N VAL A 163 -6.20 -8.38 -0.75
CA VAL A 163 -6.93 -8.89 0.42
C VAL A 163 -6.10 -9.98 1.09
N GLY A 164 -5.81 -9.77 2.37
CA GLY A 164 -5.11 -10.71 3.24
C GLY A 164 -5.99 -11.89 3.66
N ALA A 165 -5.44 -12.76 4.49
CA ALA A 165 -6.16 -13.91 5.04
C ALA A 165 -7.22 -13.49 6.07
N ASN A 166 -8.35 -14.21 6.12
CA ASN A 166 -9.40 -14.02 7.13
C ASN A 166 -10.01 -12.61 7.17
N VAL A 167 -10.07 -11.93 6.02
CA VAL A 167 -10.83 -10.67 5.91
C VAL A 167 -12.32 -11.00 5.90
N VAL A 168 -13.09 -10.35 6.76
CA VAL A 168 -14.54 -10.57 6.86
C VAL A 168 -15.26 -9.30 6.48
N CYS A 169 -16.16 -9.38 5.49
CA CYS A 169 -16.99 -8.27 5.05
C CYS A 169 -18.44 -8.62 5.29
N ARG A 170 -19.21 -7.77 5.96
CA ARG A 170 -20.66 -7.97 6.07
C ARG A 170 -21.36 -7.44 4.82
N ASN A 171 -22.51 -6.78 4.99
CA ASN A 171 -23.45 -6.52 3.92
C ASN A 171 -23.38 -5.06 3.47
N PHE A 172 -23.67 -4.85 2.19
CA PHE A 172 -23.77 -3.52 1.59
C PHE A 172 -22.45 -2.73 1.58
N GLU A 173 -21.32 -3.42 1.59
CA GLU A 173 -20.01 -2.80 1.44
C GLU A 173 -19.82 -2.25 0.03
N ASN A 174 -19.22 -1.06 -0.08
CA ASN A 174 -18.94 -0.42 -1.37
C ASN A 174 -17.44 -0.25 -1.56
N PHE A 175 -16.87 -1.04 -2.47
CA PHE A 175 -15.46 -0.97 -2.86
C PHE A 175 -15.34 -0.27 -4.20
N HIS A 176 -15.01 1.01 -4.18
CA HIS A 176 -14.78 1.82 -5.39
C HIS A 176 -13.29 2.12 -5.51
N VAL A 177 -12.60 1.36 -6.36
CA VAL A 177 -11.16 1.50 -6.58
C VAL A 177 -10.95 1.87 -8.05
N SER A 178 -10.54 3.11 -8.29
CA SER A 178 -10.33 3.64 -9.64
C SER A 178 -8.94 3.27 -10.17
N SER A 179 -7.95 4.12 -10.01
CA SER A 179 -6.56 3.81 -10.40
C SER A 179 -5.64 3.50 -9.21
N GLY A 180 -6.21 3.41 -8.01
CA GLY A 180 -5.48 3.31 -6.75
C GLY A 180 -5.25 1.89 -6.27
N LYS A 181 -4.61 1.79 -5.10
CA LYS A 181 -4.32 0.52 -4.40
C LYS A 181 -5.12 0.46 -3.09
N LEU A 182 -6.14 -0.41 -3.03
CA LEU A 182 -6.83 -0.76 -1.80
C LEU A 182 -6.21 -2.03 -1.21
N ILE A 183 -5.73 -1.94 0.03
CA ILE A 183 -5.09 -3.07 0.73
C ILE A 183 -5.85 -3.31 2.03
N LEU A 184 -6.37 -4.52 2.17
CA LEU A 184 -6.93 -5.04 3.42
C LEU A 184 -6.00 -6.13 3.90
N HIS A 185 -5.30 -5.90 5.00
CA HIS A 185 -4.38 -6.89 5.59
C HIS A 185 -5.16 -7.98 6.35
N ASP A 186 -4.42 -8.96 6.89
CA ASP A 186 -4.98 -10.14 7.53
C ASP A 186 -5.94 -9.81 8.70
N GLY A 187 -7.05 -10.54 8.79
CA GLY A 187 -7.98 -10.44 9.92
C GLY A 187 -8.78 -9.13 9.99
N VAL A 188 -8.77 -8.32 8.93
CA VAL A 188 -9.60 -7.11 8.87
C VAL A 188 -11.08 -7.49 8.91
N PHE A 189 -11.84 -6.82 9.79
CA PHE A 189 -13.27 -7.01 9.91
C PHE A 189 -14.02 -5.74 9.49
N ILE A 190 -14.89 -5.88 8.49
CA ILE A 190 -15.71 -4.82 7.91
C ILE A 190 -17.18 -5.11 8.23
N ASN A 191 -17.78 -4.28 9.09
CA ASN A 191 -19.22 -4.34 9.38
C ASN A 191 -20.02 -3.60 8.29
N ASN A 192 -21.35 -3.66 8.38
CA ASN A 192 -22.26 -3.27 7.31
C ASN A 192 -22.04 -1.84 6.78
N SER A 193 -22.24 -1.68 5.47
CA SER A 193 -22.41 -0.37 4.81
C SER A 193 -21.19 0.54 4.85
N CYS A 194 -19.99 -0.01 4.98
CA CYS A 194 -18.76 0.74 4.83
C CYS A 194 -18.48 1.05 3.35
N SER A 195 -17.71 2.11 3.10
CA SER A 195 -17.31 2.49 1.76
C SER A 195 -15.86 2.90 1.65
N PHE A 196 -15.20 2.34 0.64
CA PHE A 196 -13.81 2.57 0.30
C PHE A 196 -13.77 3.27 -1.04
N ASN A 197 -13.50 4.58 -1.05
CA ASN A 197 -13.40 5.38 -2.26
C ASN A 197 -11.93 5.68 -2.52
N CYS A 198 -11.27 4.79 -3.27
CA CYS A 198 -9.83 4.77 -3.49
C CYS A 198 -9.47 5.24 -4.90
N MET A 199 -8.74 6.35 -5.00
CA MET A 199 -8.12 6.84 -6.23
C MET A 199 -6.60 6.73 -6.22
N GLU A 200 -5.96 6.79 -5.05
CA GLU A 200 -4.51 6.68 -4.85
C GLU A 200 -4.17 5.47 -3.99
N ARG A 201 -4.50 5.49 -2.69
CA ARG A 201 -4.20 4.39 -1.77
C ARG A 201 -5.05 4.47 -0.51
N ILE A 202 -5.67 3.35 -0.16
CA ILE A 202 -6.27 3.12 1.15
C ILE A 202 -5.70 1.81 1.67
N GLU A 203 -5.09 1.84 2.86
CA GLU A 203 -4.50 0.66 3.48
C GLU A 203 -5.04 0.50 4.90
N ILE A 204 -5.54 -0.70 5.19
CA ILE A 204 -6.07 -1.08 6.50
C ILE A 204 -5.21 -2.20 7.06
N GLY A 205 -4.51 -1.91 8.16
CA GLY A 205 -3.60 -2.83 8.84
C GLY A 205 -4.30 -4.06 9.44
N ALA A 206 -3.50 -5.09 9.70
CA ALA A 206 -3.98 -6.38 10.17
C ALA A 206 -4.76 -6.27 11.50
N GLY A 207 -5.77 -7.12 11.67
CA GLY A 207 -6.60 -7.18 12.88
C GLY A 207 -7.51 -5.96 13.10
N THR A 208 -7.46 -4.95 12.24
CA THR A 208 -8.29 -3.76 12.39
C THR A 208 -9.75 -4.06 12.09
N MET A 209 -10.61 -3.60 12.99
CA MET A 209 -12.05 -3.81 12.94
C MET A 209 -12.76 -2.47 12.76
N MET A 210 -13.81 -2.46 11.92
CA MET A 210 -14.64 -1.28 11.71
C MET A 210 -16.12 -1.56 11.96
N GLY A 211 -16.78 -0.58 12.57
CA GLY A 211 -18.21 -0.52 12.79
C GLY A 211 -18.98 -0.21 11.50
N GLU A 212 -20.29 0.00 11.63
CA GLU A 212 -21.16 0.19 10.47
C GLU A 212 -20.97 1.57 9.85
N GLY A 213 -21.05 1.68 8.53
CA GLY A 213 -21.11 2.99 7.87
C GLY A 213 -19.79 3.77 7.90
N VAL A 214 -18.65 3.11 8.09
CA VAL A 214 -17.33 3.76 8.02
C VAL A 214 -16.99 4.11 6.58
N ARG A 215 -16.52 5.34 6.33
CA ARG A 215 -16.25 5.83 4.98
C ARG A 215 -14.83 6.35 4.85
N PHE A 216 -14.18 5.97 3.76
CA PHE A 216 -12.84 6.41 3.40
C PHE A 216 -12.88 7.18 2.07
N TYR A 217 -12.23 8.34 2.05
CA TYR A 217 -12.10 9.19 0.87
C TYR A 217 -10.65 9.69 0.75
N ASP A 218 -9.85 9.06 -0.11
CA ASP A 218 -8.45 9.44 -0.35
C ASP A 218 -8.29 10.59 -1.37
N HIS A 219 -9.39 11.26 -1.71
CA HIS A 219 -9.42 12.30 -2.73
C HIS A 219 -10.49 13.36 -2.48
N ASP A 220 -10.28 14.54 -3.05
CA ASP A 220 -11.24 15.65 -3.13
C ASP A 220 -11.29 16.19 -4.56
N HIS A 221 -12.43 16.75 -4.96
CA HIS A 221 -12.53 17.50 -6.21
C HIS A 221 -11.62 18.73 -6.19
N ILE A 222 -10.92 18.99 -7.30
CA ILE A 222 -10.26 20.27 -7.50
C ILE A 222 -11.34 21.35 -7.69
N TYR A 223 -11.17 22.50 -7.05
CA TYR A 223 -12.08 23.62 -7.19
C TYR A 223 -11.35 24.96 -7.22
N THR A 224 -12.00 25.95 -7.83
CA THR A 224 -11.65 27.37 -7.77
C THR A 224 -12.83 28.15 -7.16
N ALA A 225 -12.70 29.47 -7.04
CA ALA A 225 -13.82 30.31 -6.61
C ALA A 225 -15.04 30.23 -7.55
N GLU A 226 -14.86 29.83 -8.80
CA GLU A 226 -15.88 29.89 -9.86
C GLU A 226 -16.43 28.51 -10.25
N LYS A 227 -15.68 27.43 -9.98
CA LYS A 227 -15.99 26.11 -10.52
C LYS A 227 -15.47 24.98 -9.63
N ILE A 228 -16.23 23.89 -9.58
CA ILE A 228 -15.79 22.59 -9.08
C ILE A 228 -15.52 21.69 -10.29
N GLU A 229 -14.32 21.12 -10.39
CA GLU A 229 -13.94 20.21 -11.46
C GLU A 229 -14.58 18.84 -11.25
N LYS A 230 -15.48 18.45 -12.16
CA LYS A 230 -16.23 17.18 -12.05
C LYS A 230 -15.34 15.94 -12.13
N TRP A 231 -14.21 16.02 -12.83
CA TRP A 231 -13.37 14.86 -13.19
C TRP A 231 -11.89 15.08 -12.88
N GLN A 232 -11.59 16.00 -11.97
CA GLN A 232 -10.21 16.26 -11.54
C GLN A 232 -10.17 16.29 -10.02
N TRP A 233 -9.15 15.64 -9.46
CA TRP A 233 -9.06 15.40 -8.04
C TRP A 233 -7.68 15.74 -7.50
N THR A 234 -7.63 16.12 -6.23
CA THR A 234 -6.41 16.01 -5.42
C THR A 234 -6.49 14.73 -4.63
N THR A 235 -5.40 13.98 -4.55
CA THR A 235 -5.35 12.70 -3.84
C THR A 235 -4.29 12.76 -2.74
N ALA A 236 -4.48 11.97 -1.69
CA ALA A 236 -3.44 11.68 -0.70
C ALA A 236 -3.80 10.37 0.03
N PRO A 237 -2.82 9.51 0.31
CA PRO A 237 -3.08 8.15 0.81
C PRO A 237 -3.73 8.19 2.20
N ILE A 238 -4.60 7.22 2.47
CA ILE A 238 -5.09 6.93 3.82
C ILE A 238 -4.40 5.66 4.32
N ARG A 239 -3.89 5.71 5.54
CA ARG A 239 -3.31 4.54 6.23
C ARG A 239 -3.96 4.38 7.59
N VAL A 240 -4.50 3.20 7.86
CA VAL A 240 -4.93 2.79 9.19
C VAL A 240 -4.00 1.68 9.65
N GLY A 241 -3.41 1.85 10.82
CA GLY A 241 -2.53 0.88 11.46
C GLY A 241 -3.25 -0.42 11.82
N ARG A 242 -2.51 -1.29 12.48
CA ARG A 242 -2.99 -2.59 12.94
C ARG A 242 -3.79 -2.49 14.22
N ASP A 243 -4.60 -3.51 14.49
CA ASP A 243 -5.29 -3.70 15.77
C ASP A 243 -6.14 -2.49 16.21
N CYS A 244 -6.68 -1.73 15.24
CA CYS A 244 -7.51 -0.55 15.49
C CYS A 244 -9.00 -0.91 15.61
N TRP A 245 -9.76 -0.10 16.37
CA TRP A 245 -11.22 -0.12 16.35
C TRP A 245 -11.76 1.19 15.77
N ILE A 246 -12.43 1.12 14.62
CA ILE A 246 -13.06 2.29 13.99
C ILE A 246 -14.57 2.23 14.23
N GLY A 247 -15.08 3.07 15.11
CA GLY A 247 -16.50 3.09 15.49
C GLY A 247 -17.43 3.42 14.32
N SER A 248 -18.72 3.09 14.49
CA SER A 248 -19.73 3.29 13.44
C SER A 248 -19.84 4.75 12.99
N ASN A 249 -20.13 4.96 11.72
CA ASN A 249 -20.33 6.25 11.07
C ASN A 249 -19.13 7.21 11.18
N VAL A 250 -17.93 6.67 11.24
CA VAL A 250 -16.68 7.44 11.13
C VAL A 250 -16.39 7.74 9.65
N THR A 251 -15.91 8.95 9.38
CA THR A 251 -15.40 9.34 8.06
C THR A 251 -13.92 9.67 8.17
N ILE A 252 -13.08 9.07 7.33
CA ILE A 252 -11.63 9.28 7.27
C ILE A 252 -11.30 9.93 5.92
N LEU A 253 -10.65 11.09 5.98
CA LEU A 253 -10.34 11.92 4.81
C LEU A 253 -8.90 11.71 4.34
N LYS A 254 -8.64 12.16 3.11
CA LYS A 254 -7.38 12.01 2.39
C LYS A 254 -6.17 12.48 3.18
N GLY A 255 -5.07 11.74 3.08
CA GLY A 255 -3.80 12.08 3.71
C GLY A 255 -3.68 11.70 5.18
N VAL A 256 -4.72 11.13 5.79
CA VAL A 256 -4.70 10.71 7.19
C VAL A 256 -3.92 9.41 7.39
N THR A 257 -3.05 9.41 8.39
CA THR A 257 -2.44 8.22 8.99
C THR A 257 -2.96 8.03 10.42
N ILE A 258 -3.60 6.89 10.68
CA ILE A 258 -3.98 6.44 12.03
C ILE A 258 -2.98 5.37 12.45
N GLY A 259 -2.29 5.57 13.57
CA GLY A 259 -1.32 4.62 14.10
C GLY A 259 -1.96 3.40 14.76
N ASP A 260 -1.16 2.37 15.00
CA ASP A 260 -1.60 1.08 15.53
C ASP A 260 -2.31 1.18 16.89
N ASN A 261 -3.12 0.16 17.20
CA ASN A 261 -3.80 0.03 18.49
C ASN A 261 -4.61 1.29 18.88
N THR A 262 -5.24 1.92 17.88
CA THR A 262 -6.02 3.15 18.06
C THR A 262 -7.52 2.87 18.01
N ILE A 263 -8.25 3.53 18.92
CA ILE A 263 -9.71 3.49 19.00
C ILE A 263 -10.26 4.82 18.49
N ILE A 264 -11.08 4.78 17.44
CA ILE A 264 -11.85 5.92 16.97
C ILE A 264 -13.32 5.73 17.37
N GLY A 265 -13.85 6.66 18.15
CA GLY A 265 -15.24 6.66 18.60
C GLY A 265 -16.22 6.88 17.43
N ALA A 266 -17.45 6.40 17.62
CA ALA A 266 -18.49 6.53 16.61
C ALA A 266 -18.78 8.00 16.25
N GLY A 267 -19.07 8.25 14.97
CA GLY A 267 -19.42 9.58 14.47
C GLY A 267 -18.27 10.60 14.44
N CYS A 268 -17.01 10.16 14.53
CA CYS A 268 -15.85 11.04 14.36
C CYS A 268 -15.59 11.35 12.87
N LEU A 269 -15.16 12.59 12.61
CA LEU A 269 -14.55 12.99 11.33
C LEU A 269 -13.03 13.10 11.53
N ILE A 270 -12.28 12.20 10.90
CA ILE A 270 -10.82 12.17 10.99
C ILE A 270 -10.24 12.86 9.76
N ARG A 271 -9.56 13.98 10.01
CA ARG A 271 -8.96 14.85 8.99
C ARG A 271 -7.49 15.18 9.25
N ASN A 272 -6.93 14.65 10.32
CA ASN A 272 -5.53 14.79 10.71
C ASN A 272 -5.04 13.43 11.23
N ASP A 273 -3.73 13.24 11.21
CA ASP A 273 -3.09 12.03 11.72
C ASP A 273 -3.39 11.81 13.19
N ILE A 274 -3.53 10.54 13.56
CA ILE A 274 -3.77 10.08 14.93
C ILE A 274 -2.59 9.17 15.33
N PRO A 275 -1.84 9.49 16.39
CA PRO A 275 -0.75 8.62 16.86
C PRO A 275 -1.26 7.25 17.33
N SER A 276 -0.39 6.24 17.30
CA SER A 276 -0.68 4.91 17.85
C SER A 276 -1.08 4.97 19.33
N ASN A 277 -1.80 3.96 19.81
CA ASN A 277 -2.27 3.83 21.20
C ASN A 277 -3.20 4.99 21.64
N SER A 278 -3.91 5.60 20.70
CA SER A 278 -4.81 6.72 20.98
C SER A 278 -6.26 6.26 21.16
N VAL A 279 -7.03 7.05 21.90
CA VAL A 279 -8.49 6.97 21.90
C VAL A 279 -9.05 8.32 21.48
N VAL A 280 -9.73 8.36 20.34
CA VAL A 280 -10.42 9.53 19.82
C VAL A 280 -11.90 9.39 20.09
N TYR A 281 -12.54 10.42 20.61
CA TYR A 281 -14.00 10.44 20.79
C TYR A 281 -14.56 11.79 20.37
N ASN A 282 -15.77 11.78 19.82
CA ASN A 282 -16.52 12.99 19.54
C ASN A 282 -17.15 13.47 20.85
N ASN A 283 -16.72 14.63 21.36
CA ASN A 283 -17.25 15.16 22.63
C ASN A 283 -18.68 15.73 22.51
N GLY A 284 -19.27 15.73 21.31
CA GLY A 284 -20.72 15.80 21.14
C GLY A 284 -21.38 17.01 21.81
N ASN A 285 -20.72 18.18 21.83
CA ASN A 285 -21.34 19.41 22.32
C ASN A 285 -22.59 19.75 21.47
N LEU A 286 -23.73 19.22 21.88
CA LEU A 286 -25.04 19.46 21.31
C LEU A 286 -25.54 20.79 21.87
N PHE A 287 -25.39 21.86 21.10
CA PHE A 287 -25.94 23.16 21.46
C PHE A 287 -27.44 23.17 21.22
N VAL A 288 -28.22 23.07 22.30
CA VAL A 288 -29.68 23.15 22.27
C VAL A 288 -30.08 24.59 22.60
N LYS A 289 -30.57 25.33 21.60
CA LYS A 289 -31.22 26.64 21.80
C LYS A 289 -32.74 26.45 21.70
N ARG A 290 -33.49 27.12 22.59
CA ARG A 290 -34.95 27.22 22.47
C ARG A 290 -35.29 28.01 21.20
N ARG A 291 -36.18 27.46 20.37
CA ARG A 291 -36.68 28.11 19.15
C ARG A 291 -37.63 29.23 19.57
N ASP A 292 -37.04 30.34 19.98
CA ASP A 292 -37.71 31.61 20.32
C ASP A 292 -37.61 32.57 19.13
#